data_AF-A0A2W8G2F5-F1
#
_entry.id   AF-A0A2W8G2F5-F1
#
_cell.length_a   1.000
_cell.length_b   1.000
_cell.length_c   1.000
_cell.angle_alpha   90.00
_cell.angle_beta   90.00
_cell.angle_gamma   90.00
#
_symmetry.space_group_name_H-M   'P 1'
#
loop_
_entity.id
_entity.type
_entity.pdbx_description
1 polymer ?
#
loop_
_entity_poly.entity_id
_entity_poly.type
_entity_poly.pdbx_seq_one_letter_code
_entity_poly.pdbx_strand_id
1 'polypeptide(L)' 'LPLALISTEGATAWCAEYDEWGNLLSDENPHHLQQLIRLPGQQYDEESGLYYNRHRYYDPLQGRYIT' A
#
# COMPACT_ATOMS: atom_id res chain seq x y z
N LEU A 1 3.97 -0.44 -6.08
CA LEU A 1 3.50 -0.84 -4.73
C LEU A 1 4.26 -2.08 -4.30
N PRO A 2 4.46 -2.33 -3.00
CA PRO A 2 4.99 -3.62 -2.54
C PRO A 2 4.05 -4.74 -3.00
N LEU A 3 4.56 -5.78 -3.65
CA LEU A 3 3.74 -6.88 -4.19
C LEU A 3 3.74 -8.10 -3.27
N ALA A 4 4.86 -8.35 -2.60
CA ALA A 4 5.00 -9.48 -1.69
C ALA A 4 6.05 -9.19 -0.61
N LEU A 5 5.88 -9.85 0.54
CA LEU A 5 6.88 -10.00 1.58
C LEU A 5 7.28 -11.47 1.65
N ILE A 6 8.57 -11.74 1.49
CA ILE A 6 9.13 -13.09 1.56
C ILE A 6 9.80 -13.27 2.92
N SER A 7 9.46 -14.36 3.61
CA SER A 7 10.06 -14.72 4.89
C SER A 7 11.50 -15.21 4.72
N THR A 8 12.20 -15.36 5.85
CA THR A 8 13.57 -15.91 5.88
C THR A 8 13.66 -17.35 5.37
N GLU A 9 12.55 -18.09 5.40
CA GLU A 9 12.43 -19.47 4.92
C GLU A 9 12.07 -19.54 3.42
N GLY A 10 11.89 -18.40 2.76
CA GLY A 10 11.50 -18.30 1.35
C GLY A 10 10.00 -18.45 1.10
N ALA A 11 9.17 -18.47 2.14
CA ALA A 11 7.71 -18.49 2.01
C ALA A 11 7.15 -17.09 1.79
N THR A 12 6.00 -16.99 1.11
CA THR A 12 5.28 -15.71 0.99
C THR A 12 4.53 -15.46 2.30
N ALA A 13 4.97 -14.45 3.07
CA ALA A 13 4.34 -14.07 4.33
C ALA A 13 3.17 -13.10 4.14
N TRP A 14 3.19 -12.36 3.01
CA TRP A 14 2.13 -11.45 2.59
C TRP A 14 2.25 -11.19 1.09
N CYS A 15 1.13 -11.04 0.39
CA CYS A 15 1.11 -10.51 -0.98
C CYS A 15 -0.15 -9.69 -1.25
N ALA A 16 -0.10 -8.85 -2.27
CA ALA A 16 -1.24 -8.01 -2.66
C ALA A 16 -1.25 -7.67 -4.14
N GLU A 17 -2.46 -7.50 -4.65
CA GLU A 17 -2.75 -7.00 -5.99
C GLU A 17 -3.33 -5.59 -5.90
N TYR A 18 -2.91 -4.72 -6.81
CA TYR A 18 -3.32 -3.33 -6.85
C TYR A 18 -3.72 -2.93 -8.28
N ASP A 19 -4.62 -1.95 -8.38
CA ASP A 19 -4.87 -1.28 -9.66
C ASP A 19 -3.75 -0.28 -10.02
N GLU A 20 -3.89 0.39 -11.16
CA GLU A 20 -2.93 1.35 -11.68
C GLU A 20 -2.78 2.61 -10.81
N TRP A 21 -3.76 2.91 -9.96
CA TRP A 21 -3.78 4.06 -9.04
C TRP A 21 -3.40 3.68 -7.62
N GLY A 22 -3.19 2.39 -7.36
CA GLY A 22 -2.75 1.84 -6.09
C GLY A 22 -3.85 1.57 -5.08
N ASN A 23 -5.10 1.40 -5.53
CA ASN A 23 -6.14 0.80 -4.71
C ASN A 23 -5.86 -0.69 -4.54
N LEU A 24 -6.08 -1.20 -3.33
CA LEU A 24 -5.94 -2.63 -3.04
C LEU A 24 -7.11 -3.40 -3.68
N LEU A 25 -6.80 -4.34 -4.56
CA LEU A 25 -7.79 -5.23 -5.18
C LEU A 25 -8.00 -6.49 -4.35
N SER A 26 -6.90 -7.07 -3.86
CA SER A 26 -6.91 -8.24 -2.97
C SER A 26 -5.58 -8.35 -2.23
N ASP A 27 -5.59 -8.95 -1.04
CA ASP A 27 -4.38 -9.34 -0.32
C ASP A 27 -4.50 -10.74 0.31
N GLU A 28 -3.36 -11.43 0.42
CA GLU A 28 -3.21 -12.62 1.25
C GLU A 28 -2.31 -12.24 2.44
N ASN A 29 -2.90 -12.16 3.63
CA ASN A 29 -2.23 -11.71 4.84
C ASN A 29 -2.55 -12.60 6.05
N PRO A 30 -2.08 -13.88 6.07
CA PRO A 30 -2.41 -14.82 7.14
C PRO A 30 -1.86 -14.40 8.52
N HIS A 31 -0.91 -13.48 8.54
CA HIS A 31 -0.23 -13.02 9.76
C HIS A 31 -0.64 -11.60 10.18
N HIS A 32 -1.65 -11.00 9.54
CA HIS A 32 -2.13 -9.64 9.82
C HIS A 32 -0.99 -8.60 9.87
N LEU A 33 -0.03 -8.72 8.95
CA LEU A 33 1.13 -7.84 8.86
C LEU A 33 0.70 -6.46 8.37
N GLN A 34 1.31 -5.42 8.94
CA GLN A 34 1.09 -4.05 8.49
C GLN A 34 2.06 -3.71 7.35
N GLN A 35 1.51 -3.35 6.19
CA GLN A 35 2.27 -2.83 5.05
C GLN A 35 1.83 -1.39 4.76
N LEU A 36 2.67 -0.43 5.16
CA LEU A 36 2.36 1.00 5.03
C LEU A 36 2.94 1.64 3.75
N ILE A 37 3.87 0.98 3.06
CA ILE A 37 4.50 1.55 1.88
C ILE A 37 3.50 1.55 0.71
N ARG A 38 3.46 2.66 -0.05
CA ARG A 38 2.58 2.83 -1.22
C ARG A 38 3.38 3.04 -2.52
N LEU A 39 2.98 3.96 -3.41
CA LEU A 39 3.80 4.35 -4.56
C LEU A 39 5.08 5.09 -4.08
N PRO A 40 6.08 5.34 -4.95
CA PRO A 40 7.35 5.93 -4.52
C PRO A 40 7.20 7.19 -3.67
N GLY A 41 7.79 7.16 -2.46
CA GLY A 41 7.73 8.25 -1.49
C GLY A 41 6.42 8.38 -0.72
N GLN A 42 5.48 7.45 -0.89
CA GLN A 42 4.18 7.45 -0.24
C GLN A 42 4.10 6.46 0.93
N GLN A 43 3.39 6.86 1.99
CA GLN A 43 3.00 6.01 3.11
C GLN A 43 1.49 6.08 3.32
N TYR A 44 0.87 4.96 3.66
CA TYR A 44 -0.53 4.90 4.02
C TYR A 44 -0.77 5.58 5.37
N ASP A 45 -1.71 6.50 5.38
CA ASP A 45 -2.25 7.09 6.59
C ASP A 45 -3.62 6.46 6.88
N GLU A 46 -3.70 5.70 7.96
CA GLU A 46 -4.91 4.96 8.33
C GLU A 46 -6.05 5.89 8.78
N GLU A 47 -5.74 7.05 9.37
CA GLU A 47 -6.75 7.99 9.85
C GLU A 47 -7.54 8.60 8.69
N SER A 48 -6.86 8.95 7.61
CA SER A 48 -7.49 9.58 6.43
C SER A 48 -7.83 8.59 5.32
N GLY A 49 -7.20 7.41 5.29
CA GLY A 49 -7.25 6.48 4.15
C GLY A 49 -6.44 6.96 2.93
N LEU A 50 -5.69 8.06 3.07
CA LEU A 50 -4.92 8.67 1.98
C LEU A 50 -3.45 8.26 2.03
N TYR A 51 -2.74 8.55 0.95
CA TYR A 51 -1.32 8.23 0.83
C TYR A 51 -0.50 9.51 1.02
N TYR A 52 0.17 9.63 2.16
CA TYR A 52 1.01 10.78 2.50
C TYR A 52 2.34 10.76 1.73
N ASN A 53 2.69 11.88 1.12
CA ASN A 53 3.96 12.13 0.43
C ASN A 53 4.45 13.54 0.76
N ARG A 54 5.38 13.65 1.71
CA ARG A 54 6.12 14.87 2.08
C ARG A 54 5.34 16.18 1.84
N HIS A 55 4.34 16.44 2.69
CA HIS A 55 3.41 17.58 2.66
C HIS A 55 2.26 17.52 1.65
N ARG A 56 2.05 16.37 1.00
CA ARG A 56 0.92 16.18 0.09
C ARG A 56 0.20 14.88 0.36
N TYR A 57 -1.11 14.84 0.09
CA TYR A 57 -1.91 13.63 0.18
C TYR A 57 -2.40 13.20 -1.19
N TYR A 58 -2.18 11.94 -1.52
CA TYR A 58 -2.67 11.30 -2.73
C TYR A 58 -3.91 10.46 -2.42
N ASP A 59 -4.96 10.66 -3.18
CA ASP A 59 -6.19 9.88 -3.15
C ASP A 59 -6.16 8.86 -4.31
N PRO A 60 -6.02 7.56 -4.02
CA PRO A 60 -5.98 6.53 -5.04
C PRO A 60 -7.33 6.30 -5.72
N LEU A 61 -8.46 6.64 -5.07
CA LEU A 61 -9.78 6.55 -5.69
C LEU A 61 -9.99 7.62 -6.77
N GLN A 62 -9.38 8.80 -6.58
CA GLN A 62 -9.38 9.87 -7.58
C GLN A 62 -8.16 9.84 -8.50
N GLY A 63 -7.17 9.00 -8.20
CA GLY A 63 -5.93 8.90 -8.97
C GLY A 63 -5.04 10.16 -8.93
N ARG A 64 -5.17 11.03 -7.91
CA ARG A 64 -4.50 12.34 -7.87
C ARG A 64 -4.16 12.82 -6.47
N TYR A 65 -3.28 13.81 -6.39
CA TYR A 65 -3.07 14.57 -5.16
C TYR A 65 -4.24 15.53 -4.90
N ILE A 66 -4.63 15.67 -3.64
CA ILE A 66 -5.73 16.55 -3.20
C ILE A 66 -5.26 17.80 -2.46
N THR A 67 -3.94 17.98 -2.36
CA THR A 67 -3.22 19.10 -1.73
C THR A 67 -2.10 19.60 -2.62
#